data_AF-A0A661CLJ0-F1
#
_entry.id   AF-A0A661CLJ0-F1
#
_cell.length_a   1.000
_cell.length_b   1.000
_cell.length_c   1.000
_cell.angle_alpha   90.00
_cell.angle_beta   90.00
_cell.angle_gamma   90.00
#
_symmetry.space_group_name_H-M   'P 1'
#
loop_
_entity.id
_entity.type
_entity.pdbx_description
1 polymer ?
#
loop_
_entity_poly.entity_id
_entity_poly.type
_entity_poly.pdbx_seq_one_letter_code
_entity_poly.pdbx_strand_id
1 'polypeptide(L)'
;PLGFGKDKTAKELLEKALTINPEGIDSNYFYAEFLADQHLYGEAEQYLLKAQQAPARPNRPLADKGRHDDINASLQNVRAKLASKK
;
A
#
# COMPACT_ATOMS: atom_id res chain seq x y z
N PRO A 1 19.87 -13.89 12.24
CA PRO A 1 18.42 -13.65 12.00
C PRO A 1 18.12 -13.57 10.50
N LEU A 2 17.25 -14.44 9.99
CA LEU A 2 16.70 -14.33 8.64
C LEU A 2 15.75 -13.11 8.61
N GLY A 3 16.32 -11.92 8.39
CA GLY A 3 15.53 -10.73 8.09
C GLY A 3 15.26 -10.74 6.59
N PHE A 4 14.01 -11.03 6.20
CA PHE A 4 13.59 -10.95 4.81
C PHE A 4 13.73 -9.50 4.33
N GLY A 5 14.50 -9.30 3.25
CA GLY A 5 14.62 -8.03 2.53
C GLY A 5 15.32 -6.92 3.33
N LYS A 6 16.35 -6.31 2.76
CA LYS A 6 16.86 -5.04 3.32
C LYS A 6 15.80 -3.97 2.99
N ASP A 7 15.32 -3.21 3.97
CA ASP A 7 14.31 -2.14 3.78
C ASP A 7 14.62 -1.23 2.58
N LYS A 8 15.91 -0.94 2.35
CA LYS A 8 16.38 -0.19 1.18
C LYS A 8 16.03 -0.86 -0.16
N THR A 9 16.26 -2.17 -0.26
CA THR A 9 15.93 -2.96 -1.47
C THR A 9 14.41 -3.06 -1.66
N ALA A 10 13.64 -3.18 -0.57
CA ALA A 10 12.19 -3.17 -0.65
C ALA A 10 11.66 -1.84 -1.20
N LYS A 11 12.16 -0.72 -0.66
CA LYS A 11 11.81 0.62 -1.13
C LYS A 11 12.09 0.81 -2.62
N GLU A 12 13.31 0.51 -3.07
CA GLU A 12 13.72 0.66 -4.48
C GLU A 12 12.82 -0.13 -5.43
N LEU A 13 12.43 -1.36 -5.07
CA LEU A 13 11.56 -2.20 -5.88
C LEU A 13 10.12 -1.67 -5.92
N LEU A 14 9.60 -1.19 -4.79
CA LEU A 14 8.25 -0.66 -4.71
C LEU A 14 8.12 0.69 -5.47
N GLU A 15 9.11 1.57 -5.35
CA GLU A 15 9.17 2.81 -6.13
C GLU A 15 9.25 2.54 -7.64
N LYS A 16 10.02 1.51 -8.04
CA LYS A 16 10.04 1.06 -9.43
C LYS A 16 8.66 0.53 -9.88
N ALA A 17 7.96 -0.22 -9.04
CA ALA A 17 6.61 -0.69 -9.34
C ALA A 17 5.60 0.44 -9.51
N LEU A 18 5.74 1.53 -8.74
CA LEU A 18 4.95 2.76 -8.90
C LEU A 18 5.28 3.47 -10.20
N THR A 19 6.54 3.52 -10.60
CA THR A 19 6.93 4.10 -11.90
C THR A 19 6.31 3.34 -13.07
N ILE A 20 6.21 2.01 -12.96
CA ILE A 20 5.63 1.16 -14.01
C ILE A 20 4.10 1.25 -14.04
N ASN A 21 3.45 1.30 -12.89
CA ASN A 21 2.00 1.33 -12.78
C ASN A 21 1.54 2.29 -11.66
N PRO A 22 1.55 3.61 -11.92
CA PRO A 22 1.30 4.62 -10.89
C PRO A 22 -0.14 4.61 -10.38
N GLU A 23 -1.09 4.13 -11.19
CA GLU A 23 -2.51 4.00 -10.84
C GLU A 23 -2.87 2.58 -10.42
N GLY A 24 -1.89 1.68 -10.29
CA GLY A 24 -2.11 0.27 -10.02
C GLY A 24 -2.51 -0.03 -8.59
N ILE A 25 -3.52 -0.90 -8.41
CA ILE A 25 -4.02 -1.30 -7.08
C ILE A 25 -2.90 -1.94 -6.22
N ASP A 26 -2.14 -2.89 -6.76
CA ASP A 26 -1.10 -3.60 -6.02
C ASP A 26 0.13 -2.74 -5.75
N SER A 27 0.60 -1.97 -6.75
CA SER A 27 1.78 -1.10 -6.59
C SER A 27 1.57 -0.05 -5.50
N ASN A 28 0.40 0.59 -5.49
CA ASN A 28 0.07 1.58 -4.47
C ASN A 28 -0.17 0.93 -3.09
N TYR A 29 -0.87 -0.21 -3.03
CA TYR A 29 -1.11 -0.91 -1.77
C TYR A 29 0.20 -1.36 -1.11
N PHE A 30 1.08 -2.06 -1.83
CA PHE A 30 2.33 -2.58 -1.24
C PHE A 30 3.30 -1.47 -0.84
N TYR A 31 3.35 -0.37 -1.59
CA TYR A 31 4.15 0.77 -1.17
C TYR A 31 3.57 1.42 0.09
N ALA A 32 2.25 1.49 0.21
CA ALA A 32 1.62 2.01 1.41
C ALA A 32 1.86 1.15 2.66
N GLU A 33 1.81 -0.18 2.52
CA GLU A 33 2.14 -1.11 3.63
C GLU A 33 3.60 -0.91 4.07
N PHE A 34 4.54 -0.80 3.12
CA PHE A 34 5.93 -0.47 3.44
C PHE A 34 6.04 0.86 4.20
N LEU A 35 5.34 1.91 3.76
CA LEU A 35 5.34 3.20 4.47
C LEU A 35 4.75 3.09 5.88
N ALA A 36 3.69 2.29 6.06
CA ALA A 36 3.07 2.05 7.36
C ALA A 36 4.01 1.31 8.32
N ASP A 37 4.77 0.34 7.83
CA ASP A 37 5.81 -0.37 8.59
C ASP A 37 6.94 0.57 9.04
N GLN A 38 7.25 1.59 8.23
CA GLN A 38 8.19 2.67 8.55
C GLN A 38 7.54 3.78 9.41
N HIS A 39 6.31 3.59 9.87
CA HIS A 39 5.52 4.54 10.67
C HIS A 39 5.19 5.87 9.97
N LEU A 40 5.33 5.93 8.64
CA LEU A 40 4.99 7.06 7.77
C LEU A 40 3.50 7.03 7.41
N TYR A 41 2.65 7.06 8.43
CA TYR A 41 1.21 6.82 8.29
C TYR A 41 0.49 7.82 7.39
N GLY A 42 0.93 9.09 7.34
CA GLY A 42 0.32 10.10 6.47
C GLY A 42 0.52 9.78 4.99
N GLU A 43 1.73 9.40 4.61
CA GLU A 43 2.04 8.98 3.24
C GLU A 43 1.37 7.65 2.92
N ALA A 44 1.37 6.70 3.86
CA ALA A 44 0.68 5.42 3.71
C ALA A 44 -0.82 5.63 3.39
N GLU A 45 -1.52 6.53 4.10
CA GLU A 45 -2.92 6.84 3.81
C GLU A 45 -3.10 7.36 2.38
N GLN A 46 -2.23 8.25 1.90
CA GLN A 46 -2.33 8.79 0.55
C GLN A 46 -2.21 7.70 -0.52
N TYR A 47 -1.27 6.76 -0.37
CA TYR A 47 -1.11 5.66 -1.32
C TYR A 47 -2.22 4.61 -1.20
N LEU A 48 -2.75 4.34 0.00
CA LEU A 48 -3.92 3.47 0.17
C LEU A 48 -5.16 4.06 -0.52
N LEU A 49 -5.37 5.38 -0.45
CA LEU A 49 -6.47 6.04 -1.15
C LEU A 49 -6.33 5.97 -2.67
N LYS A 50 -5.10 6.07 -3.19
CA LYS A 50 -4.82 5.82 -4.62
C LYS A 50 -5.13 4.38 -5.01
N ALA A 51 -4.69 3.41 -4.19
CA ALA A 51 -4.99 2.00 -4.41
C ALA A 51 -6.50 1.74 -4.40
N GLN A 52 -7.25 2.38 -3.50
CA GLN A 52 -8.71 2.25 -3.42
C GLN A 52 -9.42 2.79 -4.68
N GLN A 53 -8.85 3.81 -5.33
CA GLN A 53 -9.39 4.44 -6.54
C GLN A 53 -8.84 3.82 -7.84
N ALA A 54 -7.98 2.81 -7.74
CA ALA A 54 -7.36 2.18 -8.89
C ALA A 54 -8.43 1.59 -9.84
N PRO A 55 -8.21 1.67 -11.17
CA PRO A 55 -9.12 1.09 -12.14
C PRO A 55 -9.20 -0.44 -11.97
N ALA A 56 -10.41 -0.98 -12.06
CA ALA A 56 -10.65 -2.42 -12.00
C ALA A 56 -9.88 -3.14 -13.12
N ARG A 57 -9.34 -4.32 -12.81
CA ARG A 57 -8.68 -5.22 -13.75
C ARG A 57 -9.71 -6.28 -14.19
N PRO A 58 -10.30 -6.18 -15.39
CA PRO A 58 -11.43 -7.02 -15.78
C PRO A 58 -11.12 -8.52 -15.80
N ASN A 59 -9.84 -8.88 -15.98
CA ASN A 59 -9.37 -10.25 -15.96
C ASN A 59 -9.01 -10.77 -14.54
N ARG A 60 -9.15 -9.94 -13.49
CA ARG A 60 -8.78 -10.27 -12.10
C ARG A 60 -9.80 -9.78 -11.05
N PRO A 61 -11.13 -9.92 -11.26
CA PRO A 61 -12.13 -9.35 -10.35
C PRO A 61 -12.07 -9.91 -8.92
N LEU A 62 -11.75 -11.21 -8.76
CA LEU A 62 -11.63 -11.81 -7.43
C LEU A 62 -10.42 -11.27 -6.65
N ALA A 63 -9.29 -11.06 -7.35
CA ALA A 63 -8.09 -10.49 -6.74
C ALA A 63 -8.29 -9.02 -6.36
N ASP A 64 -8.98 -8.25 -7.20
CA ASP A 64 -9.31 -6.85 -6.90
C ASP A 64 -10.23 -6.76 -5.69
N LYS A 65 -11.26 -7.61 -5.58
CA LYS A 65 -12.11 -7.64 -4.39
C LYS A 65 -11.29 -7.89 -3.12
N GLY A 66 -10.45 -8.93 -3.12
CA GLY A 66 -9.60 -9.24 -1.96
C GLY A 66 -8.67 -8.08 -1.61
N ARG A 67 -8.06 -7.46 -2.63
CA ARG A 67 -7.18 -6.30 -2.43
C ARG A 67 -7.93 -5.08 -1.91
N HIS A 68 -9.17 -4.82 -2.33
CA HIS A 68 -9.98 -3.74 -1.76
C HIS A 68 -10.35 -4.01 -0.29
N ASP A 69 -10.64 -5.26 0.07
CA ASP A 69 -10.86 -5.66 1.47
C ASP A 69 -9.60 -5.39 2.31
N ASP A 70 -8.41 -5.77 1.82
CA ASP A 70 -7.11 -5.47 2.43
C ASP A 70 -6.87 -3.95 2.58
N ILE A 71 -7.08 -3.17 1.51
CA ILE A 71 -6.91 -1.71 1.51
C ILE A 71 -7.79 -1.05 2.57
N ASN A 72 -9.05 -1.50 2.70
CA ASN A 72 -9.98 -0.94 3.69
C ASN A 72 -9.50 -1.20 5.13
N ALA A 73 -8.98 -2.40 5.41
CA ALA A 73 -8.41 -2.75 6.70
C ALA A 73 -7.15 -1.91 7.01
N SER A 74 -6.24 -1.77 6.04
CA SER A 74 -5.04 -0.94 6.18
C SER A 74 -5.38 0.53 6.42
N LEU A 75 -6.36 1.09 5.70
CA LEU A 75 -6.83 2.47 5.93
C LEU A 75 -7.33 2.67 7.35
N GLN A 76 -8.10 1.73 7.89
CA GLN A 76 -8.57 1.80 9.28
C GLN A 76 -7.40 1.82 10.27
N ASN A 77 -6.42 0.94 10.09
CA ASN A 77 -5.23 0.86 10.95
C ASN A 77 -4.42 2.15 10.89
N VAL A 78 -4.05 2.60 9.68
CA VAL A 78 -3.25 3.81 9.45
C VAL A 78 -3.93 5.05 10.04
N ARG A 79 -5.24 5.21 9.84
CA ARG A 79 -6.02 6.31 10.44
C ARG A 79 -6.05 6.26 11.96
N ALA A 80 -6.21 5.07 12.55
CA ALA A 80 -6.15 4.91 14.00
C ALA A 80 -4.78 5.31 14.55
N LYS A 81 -3.68 4.95 13.86
CA LYS A 81 -2.31 5.36 14.24
C LYS A 81 -2.10 6.87 14.12
N LEU A 82 -2.64 7.51 13.08
CA LEU A 82 -2.61 8.97 12.92
C LEU A 82 -3.38 9.69 14.03
N ALA A 83 -4.57 9.21 14.36
CA ALA A 83 -5.39 9.78 15.42
C ALA A 83 -4.74 9.64 16.81
N SER A 84 -4.02 8.54 17.05
CA SER A 84 -3.33 8.28 18.32
C SER A 84 -2.02 9.08 18.50
N LYS A 85 -1.54 9.76 17.45
CA LYS A 85 -0.34 10.62 17.49
C LYS A 85 -0.66 12.11 17.66
N LYS A 86 -1.94 12.49 17.68
CA LYS A 86 -2.39 13.85 18.03
C LYS A 86 -2.52 14.01 19.54
#